data_AF-A0A7S1SV63-F1
#
_entry.id   AF-A0A7S1SV63-F1
#
_cell.length_a   1.000
_cell.length_b   1.000
_cell.length_c   1.000
_cell.angle_alpha   90.00
_cell.angle_beta   90.00
_cell.angle_gamma   90.00
#
_symmetry.space_group_name_H-M   'P 1'
#
loop_
_entity.id
_entity.type
_entity.pdbx_description
1 polymer ?
#
loop_
_entity_poly.entity_id
_entity_poly.type
_entity_poly.pdbx_seq_one_letter_code
_entity_poly.pdbx_strand_id
1 'polypeptide(L)'
;AAGGHLELLKWARDSGCPWSARLCSNAAAGGHIELLRWARRQGCPWDERTTASAARAGHVEALQLAVKFGCPWDESACAAAAQGGHLHILIAAREGGCPWDETTCEKAAQSGHCGVL
;
A
#
# COMPACT_ATOMS: atom_id res chain seq x y z
N ALA A 1 11.84 13.72 -6.32
CA ALA A 1 11.72 14.00 -7.77
C ALA A 1 10.97 12.85 -8.44
N ALA A 2 9.64 12.95 -8.55
CA ALA A 2 8.79 11.87 -9.08
C ALA A 2 8.76 11.79 -10.62
N GLY A 3 9.11 12.88 -11.32
CA GLY A 3 9.07 12.95 -12.79
C GLY A 3 10.12 12.10 -13.50
N GLY A 4 11.33 11.97 -12.95
CA GLY A 4 12.41 11.19 -13.57
C GLY A 4 12.15 9.69 -13.58
N HIS A 5 11.47 9.17 -12.56
CA HIS A 5 11.12 7.74 -12.48
C HIS A 5 9.97 7.36 -13.41
N LEU A 6 9.04 8.29 -13.70
CA LEU A 6 7.91 8.01 -14.58
C LEU A 6 8.35 7.85 -16.03
N GLU A 7 9.25 8.71 -16.53
CA GLU A 7 9.80 8.61 -17.89
C GLU A 7 10.63 7.35 -18.10
N LEU A 8 11.45 6.97 -17.10
CA LEU A 8 12.18 5.70 -17.11
C LEU A 8 11.26 4.48 -17.16
N LEU A 9 10.12 4.53 -16.47
CA LEU A 9 9.13 3.45 -16.48
C LEU A 9 8.32 3.40 -17.78
N LYS A 10 8.04 4.55 -18.41
CA LYS A 10 7.50 4.59 -19.77
C LYS A 10 8.46 3.95 -20.77
N TRP A 11 9.75 4.29 -20.68
CA TRP A 11 10.77 3.68 -21.53
C TRP A 11 10.89 2.17 -21.31
N ALA A 12 10.88 1.72 -20.05
CA ALA A 12 10.90 0.28 -19.73
C ALA A 12 9.66 -0.44 -20.28
N ARG A 13 8.50 0.22 -20.27
CA ARG A 13 7.26 -0.30 -20.87
C ARG A 13 7.38 -0.44 -22.38
N ASP A 14 7.87 0.61 -23.06
CA ASP A 14 8.06 0.60 -24.52
C ASP A 14 9.13 -0.41 -24.95
N SER A 15 10.09 -0.70 -24.07
CA SER A 15 11.12 -1.74 -24.26
C SER A 15 10.61 -3.17 -24.02
N GLY A 16 9.32 -3.35 -23.69
CA GLY A 16 8.70 -4.65 -23.51
C GLY A 16 8.95 -5.31 -22.15
N CYS A 17 9.42 -4.56 -21.14
CA CYS A 17 9.59 -5.13 -19.80
C CYS A 17 8.23 -5.56 -19.20
N PRO A 18 8.13 -6.77 -18.63
CA PRO A 18 6.92 -7.22 -17.97
C PRO A 18 6.67 -6.41 -16.68
N TRP A 19 5.41 -6.09 -16.42
CA TRP A 19 5.02 -5.49 -15.15
C TRP A 19 5.27 -6.45 -14.00
N SER A 20 5.81 -5.94 -12.90
CA SER A 20 5.88 -6.67 -11.64
C SER A 20 4.97 -6.01 -10.61
N ALA A 21 4.20 -6.81 -9.87
CA ALA A 21 3.43 -6.32 -8.71
C ALA A 21 4.33 -5.59 -7.68
N ARG A 22 5.65 -5.88 -7.67
CA ARG A 22 6.64 -5.16 -6.87
C ARG A 22 6.73 -3.66 -7.19
N LEU A 23 6.44 -3.26 -8.43
CA LEU A 23 6.45 -1.84 -8.78
C LEU A 23 5.33 -1.10 -8.03
N CYS A 24 4.12 -1.67 -8.03
CA CYS A 24 2.99 -1.13 -7.30
C CYS A 24 3.27 -1.10 -5.79
N SER A 25 3.81 -2.18 -5.21
CA SER A 25 4.14 -2.19 -3.78
C SER A 25 5.19 -1.15 -3.41
N ASN A 26 6.23 -0.97 -4.23
CA ASN A 26 7.27 0.03 -3.97
C ASN A 26 6.75 1.46 -4.14
N ALA A 27 5.93 1.71 -5.16
CA ALA A 27 5.28 3.01 -5.35
C ALA A 27 4.32 3.33 -4.19
N ALA A 28 3.60 2.34 -3.68
CA ALA A 28 2.73 2.47 -2.52
C ALA A 28 3.53 2.73 -1.23
N ALA A 29 4.63 2.00 -1.02
CA ALA A 29 5.55 2.19 0.11
C ALA A 29 6.22 3.57 0.10
N GLY A 30 6.46 4.16 -1.07
CA GLY A 30 7.06 5.50 -1.21
C GLY A 30 6.05 6.64 -1.36
N GLY A 31 4.74 6.36 -1.28
CA GLY A 31 3.69 7.37 -1.42
C GLY A 31 3.64 8.01 -2.81
N HIS A 32 4.13 7.32 -3.84
CA HIS A 32 4.17 7.83 -5.21
C HIS A 32 2.82 7.65 -5.93
N ILE A 33 1.84 8.47 -5.55
CA ILE A 33 0.44 8.41 -6.03
C ILE A 33 0.33 8.42 -7.55
N GLU A 34 1.01 9.36 -8.21
CA GLU A 34 0.96 9.51 -9.67
C GLU A 34 1.54 8.29 -10.37
N LEU A 35 2.59 7.69 -9.80
CA LEU A 35 3.17 6.47 -10.32
C LEU A 35 2.22 5.28 -10.15
N LEU A 36 1.59 5.14 -8.98
CA LEU A 36 0.61 4.09 -8.71
C LEU A 36 -0.60 4.19 -9.66
N ARG A 37 -1.09 5.42 -9.89
CA ARG A 37 -2.20 5.72 -10.81
C ARG A 37 -1.82 5.41 -12.25
N TRP A 38 -0.62 5.82 -12.67
CA TRP A 38 -0.12 5.53 -14.01
C TRP A 38 0.07 4.03 -14.23
N ALA A 39 0.72 3.33 -13.30
CA ALA A 39 0.92 1.88 -13.37
C ALA A 39 -0.42 1.13 -13.44
N ARG A 40 -1.44 1.57 -12.69
CA ARG A 40 -2.79 0.99 -12.78
C ARG A 40 -3.41 1.19 -14.16
N ARG A 41 -3.31 2.38 -14.76
CA ARG A 41 -3.82 2.64 -16.12
C ARG A 41 -3.15 1.76 -17.18
N GLN A 42 -1.89 1.38 -16.96
CA GLN A 42 -1.15 0.49 -17.86
C GLN A 42 -1.45 -1.00 -17.65
N GLY A 43 -2.38 -1.33 -16.74
CA GLY A 43 -2.74 -2.72 -16.43
C GLY A 43 -1.71 -3.45 -15.57
N CYS A 44 -0.86 -2.72 -14.83
CA CYS A 44 0.06 -3.36 -13.89
C CYS A 44 -0.73 -4.16 -12.85
N PRO A 45 -0.38 -5.44 -12.61
CA PRO A 45 -0.96 -6.21 -11.53
C PRO A 45 -0.54 -5.60 -10.20
N TRP A 46 -1.41 -5.76 -9.22
CA TRP A 46 -1.16 -5.47 -7.83
C TRP A 46 -1.80 -6.57 -7.00
N ASP A 47 -1.27 -6.74 -5.81
CA ASP A 47 -1.68 -7.72 -4.83
C ASP A 47 -1.80 -7.06 -3.45
N GLU A 48 -2.17 -7.85 -2.47
CA GLU A 48 -2.37 -7.49 -1.05
C GLU A 48 -1.11 -6.84 -0.45
N ARG A 49 0.08 -7.14 -1.00
CA ARG A 49 1.32 -6.49 -0.60
C ARG A 49 1.36 -5.01 -0.95
N THR A 50 0.60 -4.57 -1.95
CA THR A 50 0.52 -3.15 -2.35
C THR A 50 -0.18 -2.33 -1.28
N THR A 51 -1.35 -2.78 -0.81
CA THR A 51 -2.10 -2.15 0.29
C THR A 51 -1.33 -2.27 1.60
N ALA A 52 -0.75 -3.43 1.91
CA ALA A 52 0.07 -3.61 3.11
C ALA A 52 1.31 -2.70 3.14
N SER A 53 1.98 -2.50 2.00
CA SER A 53 3.16 -1.62 1.94
C SER A 53 2.79 -0.14 2.13
N ALA A 54 1.70 0.31 1.52
CA ALA A 54 1.16 1.66 1.74
C ALA A 54 0.74 1.85 3.21
N ALA A 55 0.08 0.85 3.78
CA ALA A 55 -0.39 0.85 5.16
C ALA A 55 0.78 0.92 6.16
N ARG A 56 1.84 0.12 5.95
CA ARG A 56 3.05 0.15 6.78
C ARG A 56 3.78 1.49 6.75
N ALA A 57 3.79 2.15 5.59
CA ALA A 57 4.47 3.42 5.40
C ALA A 57 3.60 4.63 5.79
N GLY A 58 2.32 4.43 6.11
CA GLY A 58 1.41 5.50 6.50
C GLY A 58 0.91 6.36 5.34
N HIS A 59 1.04 5.86 4.10
CA HIS A 59 0.63 6.58 2.91
C HIS A 59 -0.86 6.37 2.60
N VAL A 60 -1.71 7.07 3.35
CA VAL A 60 -3.18 6.96 3.26
C VAL A 60 -3.70 7.18 1.84
N GLU A 61 -3.19 8.18 1.14
CA GLU A 61 -3.63 8.49 -0.22
C GLU A 61 -3.32 7.34 -1.19
N ALA A 62 -2.17 6.69 -1.03
CA ALA A 62 -1.78 5.55 -1.85
C ALA A 62 -2.66 4.33 -1.54
N LEU A 63 -2.95 4.11 -0.26
CA LEU A 63 -3.86 3.08 0.21
C LEU A 63 -5.28 3.30 -0.34
N GLN A 64 -5.85 4.48 -0.14
CA GLN A 64 -7.19 4.84 -0.64
C GLN A 64 -7.28 4.69 -2.16
N LEU A 65 -6.22 5.07 -2.89
CA LEU A 65 -6.18 4.89 -4.34
C LEU A 65 -6.21 3.39 -4.70
N ALA A 66 -5.35 2.58 -4.08
CA ALA A 66 -5.33 1.13 -4.32
C ALA A 66 -6.69 0.49 -4.05
N VAL A 67 -7.30 0.82 -2.91
CA VAL A 67 -8.61 0.30 -2.48
C VAL A 67 -9.72 0.75 -3.43
N LYS A 68 -9.74 2.02 -3.83
CA LYS A 68 -10.71 2.57 -4.80
C LYS A 68 -10.67 1.85 -6.15
N PHE A 69 -9.51 1.38 -6.56
CA PHE A 69 -9.35 0.65 -7.81
C PHE A 69 -9.53 -0.88 -7.67
N GLY A 70 -9.96 -1.35 -6.49
CA GLY A 70 -10.30 -2.74 -6.21
C GLY A 70 -9.12 -3.61 -5.76
N CYS A 71 -8.04 -3.02 -5.24
CA CYS A 71 -6.98 -3.81 -4.62
C CYS A 71 -7.51 -4.41 -3.30
N PRO A 72 -7.28 -5.72 -3.03
CA PRO A 72 -7.72 -6.35 -1.80
C PRO A 72 -7.10 -5.66 -0.57
N TRP A 73 -7.97 -5.42 0.41
CA TRP A 73 -7.62 -4.92 1.74
C TRP A 73 -7.93 -6.05 2.72
N ASP A 74 -6.89 -6.70 3.21
CA ASP A 74 -6.95 -7.86 4.08
C ASP A 74 -6.32 -7.57 5.45
N GLU A 75 -6.30 -8.59 6.31
CA GLU A 75 -5.69 -8.56 7.65
C GLU A 75 -4.21 -8.15 7.58
N SER A 76 -3.51 -8.50 6.50
CA SER A 76 -2.10 -8.14 6.31
C SER A 76 -1.88 -6.63 6.24
N ALA A 77 -2.83 -5.88 5.65
CA ALA A 77 -2.77 -4.43 5.60
C ALA A 77 -3.03 -3.79 6.97
N CYS A 78 -3.94 -4.34 7.77
CA CYS A 78 -4.17 -3.91 9.15
C CYS A 78 -2.93 -4.16 10.02
N ALA A 79 -2.38 -5.37 9.98
CA ALA A 79 -1.18 -5.74 10.72
C ALA A 79 0.04 -4.87 10.31
N ALA A 80 0.12 -4.50 9.03
CA ALA A 80 1.14 -3.61 8.51
C ALA A 80 0.96 -2.16 9.01
N ALA A 81 -0.26 -1.63 9.03
CA ALA A 81 -0.56 -0.32 9.62
C ALA A 81 -0.24 -0.28 11.12
N ALA A 82 -0.56 -1.34 11.85
CA ALA A 82 -0.23 -1.50 13.26
C ALA A 82 1.29 -1.53 13.49
N GLN A 83 2.03 -2.25 12.65
CA GLN A 83 3.49 -2.24 12.66
C GLN A 83 4.08 -0.85 12.38
N GLY A 84 3.44 -0.04 11.53
CA GLY A 84 3.84 1.34 11.25
C GLY A 84 3.34 2.38 12.27
N GLY A 85 2.51 1.98 13.24
CA GLY A 85 1.91 2.91 14.21
C GLY A 85 0.86 3.86 13.62
N HIS A 86 0.24 3.49 12.49
CA HIS A 86 -0.67 4.37 11.75
C HIS A 86 -2.14 4.18 12.16
N LEU A 87 -2.53 4.74 13.31
CA LEU A 87 -3.88 4.64 13.90
C LEU A 87 -5.00 5.04 12.93
N HIS A 88 -4.80 6.10 12.15
CA HIS A 88 -5.80 6.61 11.22
C HIS A 88 -6.14 5.61 10.10
N ILE A 89 -5.18 4.76 9.69
CA ILE A 89 -5.41 3.68 8.72
C ILE A 89 -6.18 2.53 9.37
N LEU A 90 -5.87 2.22 10.63
CA LEU A 90 -6.58 1.21 11.42
C LEU A 90 -8.05 1.62 11.69
N ILE A 91 -8.31 2.89 11.97
CA ILE A 91 -9.68 3.44 12.10
C ILE A 91 -10.42 3.32 10.78
N ALA A 92 -9.80 3.72 9.66
CA ALA A 92 -10.41 3.59 8.34
C ALA A 92 -10.69 2.12 7.97
N ALA A 93 -9.81 1.20 8.35
CA ALA A 93 -10.03 -0.24 8.15
C ALA A 93 -11.22 -0.75 8.96
N ARG A 94 -11.39 -0.24 10.19
CA ARG A 94 -12.52 -0.58 11.09
C ARG A 94 -13.85 -0.07 10.53
N GLU A 95 -13.88 1.15 10.01
CA GLU A 95 -15.08 1.70 9.34
C GLU A 95 -15.39 0.97 8.02
N GLY A 96 -14.35 0.46 7.34
CA GLY A 96 -14.46 -0.29 6.09
C GLY A 96 -14.85 -1.77 6.24
N GLY A 97 -15.03 -2.27 7.47
CA GLY A 97 -15.45 -3.66 7.74
C GLY A 97 -14.35 -4.72 7.64
N CYS A 98 -13.08 -4.33 7.70
CA CYS A 98 -11.97 -5.27 7.69
C CYS A 98 -11.89 -6.00 9.05
N PRO A 99 -11.73 -7.35 9.08
CA PRO A 99 -11.55 -8.07 10.33
C PRO A 99 -10.21 -7.67 10.96
N TRP A 100 -10.24 -7.13 12.18
CA TRP A 100 -9.06 -7.13 13.03
C TRP A 100 -8.92 -8.53 13.61
N ASP A 101 -7.76 -9.14 13.39
CA ASP A 101 -7.38 -10.38 14.06
C ASP A 101 -6.46 -10.07 15.26
N GLU A 102 -6.16 -11.12 16.02
CA GLU A 102 -5.27 -11.05 17.18
C GLU A 102 -3.82 -10.65 16.79
N THR A 103 -3.39 -10.91 15.54
CA THR A 103 -2.04 -10.56 15.06
C THR A 103 -1.84 -9.07 14.85
N THR A 104 -2.91 -8.30 14.63
CA THR A 104 -2.85 -6.83 14.53
C THR A 104 -2.38 -6.20 15.85
N CYS A 105 -2.92 -6.66 16.98
CA CYS A 105 -2.52 -6.20 18.31
C CYS A 105 -1.09 -6.66 18.66
N GLU A 106 -0.75 -7.89 18.30
CA GLU A 106 0.58 -8.45 18.56
C GLU A 106 1.68 -7.66 17.82
N LYS A 107 1.45 -7.29 16.56
CA LYS A 107 2.42 -6.51 15.79
C LYS A 107 2.57 -5.07 16.23
N ALA A 108 1.49 -4.43 16.69
CA ALA A 108 1.57 -3.11 17.33
C ALA A 108 2.47 -3.16 18.58
N ALA A 109 2.26 -4.18 19.43
CA ALA A 109 3.02 -4.37 20.67
C ALA A 109 4.51 -4.68 20.38
N GLN A 110 4.81 -5.59 19.45
CA GLN A 110 6.18 -5.93 19.06
C GLN A 110 6.95 -4.73 18.48
N SER A 111 6.24 -3.80 17.83
CA SER A 111 6.84 -2.62 17.21
C SER A 111 6.98 -1.43 18.17
N GLY A 112 6.58 -1.60 19.44
CA GLY A 112 6.61 -0.53 20.44
C GLY A 112 5.53 0.54 20.25
N HIS A 113 4.55 0.28 19.39
CA HIS A 113 3.44 1.18 19.09
C HIS A 113 2.21 0.82 19.91
N CYS A 114 2.32 0.75 21.24
CA CYS A 114 1.16 0.46 22.11
C CYS A 114 0.06 1.55 22.06
N GLY A 115 0.33 2.72 21.47
CA GLY A 115 -0.67 3.78 21.29
C GLY A 115 -1.67 3.52 20.16
N VAL A 116 -1.50 2.44 19.39
CA VAL A 116 -2.47 1.98 18.36
C VAL A 116 -3.38 0.83 18.83
N LEU A 117 -3.20 0.33 20.06
CA LEU A 117 -4.10 -0.59 20.75
C LEU A 117 -5.24 0.18 21.44
#